data_AF-A0A847GSM6-F1
#
_entry.id   AF-A0A847GSM6-F1
#
_cell.length_a   1.000
_cell.length_b   1.000
_cell.length_c   1.000
_cell.angle_alpha   90.00
_cell.angle_beta   90.00
_cell.angle_gamma   90.00
#
_symmetry.space_group_name_H-M   'P 1'
#
loop_
_entity.id
_entity.type
_entity.pdbx_description
1 polymer ?
#
loop_
_entity_poly.entity_id
_entity_poly.type
_entity_poly.pdbx_seq_one_letter_code
_entity_poly.pdbx_strand_id
1 'polypeptide(L)'
;MKPLAERDSSGEETLPPRTPRVRSDRWSWRFVGTQLGRLRWQVQQVLKNARPPVDLRNVTKDALEAYYRAPRSAGFVIDVNLDRMRTFGSLGFSCAPEGGSPFAKTLLAYEQGRCRTYQDSPLRRFYETWQPANLAETLLIVPAQAGDQLLGLPPIPWLVPWSGGADWERWIGQTRTQVARRTRRLGDGYALNRFCGPVSERYGEMRLASLLKVYRSIRGGGYRPASHIRANLLVREGECRVLISDGNHRAAALAAAGFDTIPVWVAGKDKYGPSVVWRGDVSSWPVVRSGLLAQDQALAIFDRIFDANSPLPAWDDSRRESSVPPRSL
;
A
#
# COMPACT_ATOMS: atom_id res chain seq x y z
N MET A 1 -38.95 -90.95 28.32
CA MET A 1 -39.69 -89.82 28.93
C MET A 1 -39.39 -88.54 28.17
N LYS A 2 -40.30 -88.19 27.26
CA LYS A 2 -40.61 -86.85 26.68
C LYS A 2 -42.04 -86.53 27.18
N PRO A 3 -42.64 -85.35 26.96
CA PRO A 3 -42.14 -83.97 26.85
C PRO A 3 -42.97 -83.00 27.75
N LEU A 4 -42.73 -81.69 27.71
CA LEU A 4 -43.80 -80.69 27.82
C LEU A 4 -43.34 -79.34 27.25
N ALA A 5 -44.21 -78.76 26.45
CA ALA A 5 -44.11 -77.48 25.78
C ALA A 5 -44.87 -76.42 26.59
N GLU A 6 -44.48 -75.16 26.49
CA GLU A 6 -45.43 -74.04 26.63
C GLU A 6 -44.89 -72.75 26.00
N ARG A 7 -45.86 -71.92 25.61
CA ARG A 7 -45.80 -70.74 24.75
C ARG A 7 -45.62 -69.43 25.55
N ASP A 8 -45.40 -68.39 24.76
CA ASP A 8 -46.03 -67.05 24.82
C ASP A 8 -45.40 -65.89 25.61
N SER A 9 -44.93 -64.93 24.80
CA SER A 9 -45.29 -63.50 24.77
C SER A 9 -45.11 -62.63 26.03
N SER A 10 -44.23 -61.65 25.93
CA SER A 10 -44.57 -60.25 26.25
C SER A 10 -43.72 -59.30 25.43
N GLY A 11 -44.39 -58.43 24.68
CA GLY A 11 -43.76 -57.33 23.94
C GLY A 11 -43.41 -56.19 24.88
N GLU A 12 -42.19 -55.68 24.74
CA GLU A 12 -41.72 -54.50 25.47
C GLU A 12 -41.80 -53.29 24.52
N GLU A 13 -42.82 -52.46 24.75
CA GLU A 13 -43.11 -51.23 24.04
C GLU A 13 -42.14 -50.14 24.54
N THR A 14 -41.13 -49.82 23.73
CA THR A 14 -40.12 -48.79 24.06
C THR A 14 -40.67 -47.40 23.77
N LEU A 15 -40.97 -46.65 24.83
CA LEU A 15 -41.33 -45.23 24.75
C LEU A 15 -40.13 -44.38 24.29
N PRO A 16 -40.31 -43.41 23.37
CA PRO A 16 -39.23 -42.55 22.92
C PRO A 16 -38.78 -41.55 24.01
N PRO A 17 -37.49 -41.16 24.02
CA PRO A 17 -36.94 -40.26 25.02
C PRO A 17 -37.56 -38.86 24.94
N ARG A 18 -37.95 -38.34 26.10
CA ARG A 18 -38.41 -36.95 26.28
C ARG A 18 -37.30 -35.98 25.88
N THR A 19 -37.57 -35.14 24.89
CA THR A 19 -36.71 -34.01 24.51
C THR A 19 -36.67 -32.95 25.61
N PRO A 20 -35.49 -32.39 25.94
CA PRO A 20 -35.39 -31.30 26.90
C PRO A 20 -35.99 -30.03 26.32
N ARG A 21 -36.90 -29.40 27.07
CA ARG A 21 -37.46 -28.08 26.76
C ARG A 21 -36.35 -27.03 26.82
N VAL A 22 -35.93 -26.55 25.64
CA VAL A 22 -35.09 -25.36 25.50
C VAL A 22 -35.92 -24.14 25.90
N ARG A 23 -35.56 -23.50 27.02
CA ARG A 23 -36.04 -22.15 27.35
C ARG A 23 -35.45 -21.18 26.34
N SER A 24 -36.33 -20.52 25.58
CA SER A 24 -35.94 -19.43 24.67
C SER A 24 -35.58 -18.19 25.47
N ASP A 25 -34.28 -17.98 25.71
CA ASP A 25 -33.79 -16.70 26.19
C ASP A 25 -33.89 -15.69 25.04
N ARG A 26 -34.88 -14.79 25.14
CA ARG A 26 -34.95 -13.55 24.37
C ARG A 26 -33.79 -12.65 24.77
N TRP A 27 -32.61 -12.88 24.21
CA TRP A 27 -31.53 -11.91 24.21
C TRP A 27 -31.87 -10.74 23.29
N SER A 28 -31.88 -9.54 23.87
CA SER A 28 -32.22 -8.29 23.23
C SER A 28 -31.22 -7.90 22.14
N TRP A 29 -31.64 -7.94 20.88
CA TRP A 29 -30.94 -7.36 19.72
C TRP A 29 -30.90 -5.81 19.69
N ARG A 30 -31.12 -5.13 20.83
CA ARG A 30 -31.29 -3.67 20.87
C ARG A 30 -30.01 -2.83 21.00
N PHE A 31 -28.83 -3.44 21.18
CA PHE A 31 -27.61 -2.66 21.45
C PHE A 31 -26.59 -2.54 20.29
N VAL A 32 -26.71 -3.32 19.20
CA VAL A 32 -25.72 -3.27 18.10
C VAL A 32 -26.06 -2.20 17.05
N GLY A 33 -27.32 -1.76 16.95
CA GLY A 33 -27.76 -0.77 15.96
C GLY A 33 -27.29 0.67 16.22
N THR A 34 -26.93 1.04 17.45
CA THR A 34 -26.63 2.43 17.82
C THR A 34 -25.17 2.83 17.60
N GLN A 35 -24.21 1.91 17.71
CA GLN A 35 -22.79 2.21 17.47
C GLN A 35 -22.46 2.36 15.99
N LEU A 36 -23.01 1.50 15.12
CA LEU A 36 -22.84 1.62 13.66
C LEU A 36 -23.51 2.89 13.12
N GLY A 37 -24.66 3.29 13.69
CA GLY A 37 -25.34 4.54 13.37
C GLY A 37 -24.51 5.78 13.72
N ARG A 38 -23.91 5.82 14.92
CA ARG A 38 -23.03 6.92 15.35
C ARG A 38 -21.75 7.01 14.50
N LEU A 39 -21.13 5.88 14.18
CA LEU A 39 -19.92 5.86 13.35
C LEU A 39 -20.21 6.36 11.92
N ARG A 40 -21.34 5.94 11.35
CA ARG A 40 -21.77 6.39 10.01
C ARG A 40 -22.10 7.89 9.99
N TRP A 41 -22.74 8.41 11.03
CA TRP A 41 -23.02 9.83 11.18
C TRP A 41 -21.73 10.65 11.37
N GLN A 42 -20.82 10.23 12.24
CA GLN A 42 -19.53 10.90 12.44
C GLN A 42 -18.67 10.90 11.16
N VAL A 43 -18.61 9.78 10.43
CA VAL A 43 -17.93 9.71 9.13
C VAL A 43 -18.60 10.65 8.12
N GLN A 44 -19.94 10.70 8.06
CA GLN A 44 -20.65 11.65 7.20
C GLN A 44 -20.39 13.10 7.58
N GLN A 45 -20.30 13.44 8.86
CA GLN A 45 -20.00 14.80 9.32
C GLN A 45 -18.55 15.21 9.00
N VAL A 46 -17.59 14.30 9.18
CA VAL A 46 -16.19 14.53 8.78
C VAL A 46 -16.06 14.71 7.26
N LEU A 47 -16.81 13.92 6.47
CA LEU A 47 -16.83 14.06 5.01
C LEU A 47 -17.55 15.32 4.54
N LYS A 48 -18.63 15.74 5.21
CA LYS A 48 -19.35 16.99 4.90
C LYS A 48 -18.52 18.24 5.19
N ASN A 49 -17.60 18.17 6.15
CA ASN A 49 -16.75 19.29 6.54
C ASN A 49 -15.36 19.27 5.87
N ALA A 50 -15.06 18.26 5.05
CA ALA A 50 -13.80 18.21 4.30
C ALA A 50 -13.84 19.27 3.19
N ARG A 51 -13.05 20.34 3.36
CA ARG A 51 -12.89 21.36 2.31
C ARG A 51 -12.24 20.71 1.08
N PRO A 52 -12.72 21.00 -0.14
CA PRO A 52 -12.04 20.54 -1.35
C PRO A 52 -10.62 21.11 -1.39
N PRO A 53 -9.66 20.40 -2.00
CA PRO A 53 -8.31 20.91 -2.12
C PRO A 53 -8.28 22.19 -2.96
N VAL A 54 -7.39 23.10 -2.63
CA VAL A 54 -7.14 24.30 -3.46
C VAL A 54 -6.35 23.89 -4.69
N ASP A 55 -6.83 24.24 -5.88
CA ASP A 55 -6.11 23.97 -7.12
C ASP A 55 -5.05 25.06 -7.37
N LEU A 56 -3.78 24.68 -7.31
CA LEU A 56 -2.64 25.59 -7.46
C LEU A 56 -1.82 25.30 -8.74
N ARG A 57 -2.31 24.42 -9.63
CA ARG A 57 -1.61 24.00 -10.85
C ARG A 57 -1.24 25.15 -11.79
N ASN A 58 -2.08 26.18 -11.85
CA ASN A 58 -1.86 27.37 -12.66
C ASN A 58 -1.29 28.57 -11.86
N VAL A 59 -0.88 28.35 -10.61
CA VAL A 59 -0.42 29.41 -9.69
C VAL A 59 1.08 29.31 -9.43
N THR A 60 1.58 28.12 -9.14
CA THR A 60 3.02 27.87 -8.95
C THR A 60 3.38 26.45 -9.37
N LYS A 61 4.64 26.25 -9.76
CA LYS A 61 5.25 24.94 -10.03
C LYS A 61 6.08 24.43 -8.86
N ASP A 62 6.29 25.26 -7.83
CA ASP A 62 7.01 24.89 -6.63
C ASP A 62 6.03 24.30 -5.61
N ALA A 63 6.19 23.00 -5.33
CA ALA A 63 5.35 22.28 -4.37
C ALA A 63 5.48 22.81 -2.94
N LEU A 64 6.65 23.33 -2.57
CA LEU A 64 6.86 23.91 -1.24
C LEU A 64 6.20 25.29 -1.14
N GLU A 65 6.31 26.12 -2.17
CA GLU A 65 5.57 27.38 -2.26
C GLU A 65 4.05 27.13 -2.19
N ALA A 66 3.55 26.14 -2.93
CA ALA A 66 2.15 25.75 -2.92
C ALA A 66 1.66 25.34 -1.52
N TYR A 67 2.51 24.63 -0.76
CA TYR A 67 2.21 24.29 0.63
C TYR A 67 2.02 25.53 1.51
N TYR A 68 2.86 26.56 1.37
CA TYR A 68 2.73 27.80 2.15
C TYR A 68 1.54 28.67 1.71
N ARG A 69 1.12 28.58 0.44
CA ARG A 69 -0.08 29.27 -0.07
C ARG A 69 -1.38 28.60 0.34
N ALA A 70 -1.39 27.28 0.50
CA ALA A 70 -2.60 26.51 0.73
C ALA A 70 -3.08 26.56 2.19
N PRO A 71 -4.40 26.65 2.44
CA PRO A 71 -4.95 26.43 3.77
C PRO A 71 -4.63 25.01 4.27
N ARG A 72 -3.98 24.90 5.43
CA ARG A 72 -3.55 23.62 6.02
C ARG A 72 -4.67 22.58 6.13
N SER A 73 -5.93 23.00 6.28
CA SER A 73 -7.08 22.10 6.46
C SER A 73 -7.60 21.46 5.17
N ALA A 74 -7.34 22.06 4.01
CA ALA A 74 -7.88 21.60 2.72
C ALA A 74 -6.85 20.79 1.91
N GLY A 75 -5.57 21.09 2.09
CA GLY A 75 -4.51 20.64 1.18
C GLY A 75 -4.64 21.32 -0.19
N PHE A 76 -3.85 20.86 -1.16
CA PHE A 76 -3.79 21.47 -2.48
C PHE A 76 -3.47 20.48 -3.59
N VAL A 77 -3.86 20.81 -4.81
CA VAL A 77 -3.49 20.09 -6.03
C VAL A 77 -2.43 20.89 -6.77
N ILE A 78 -1.36 20.23 -7.20
CA ILE A 78 -0.28 20.81 -8.02
C ILE A 78 0.20 19.80 -9.06
N ASP A 79 0.68 20.28 -10.20
CA ASP A 79 1.32 19.45 -11.22
C ASP A 79 2.80 19.27 -10.86
N VAL A 80 3.24 18.01 -10.81
CA VAL A 80 4.60 17.65 -10.39
C VAL A 80 5.27 16.90 -11.53
N ASN A 81 6.50 17.28 -11.87
CA ASN A 81 7.33 16.55 -12.83
C ASN A 81 7.62 15.13 -12.33
N LEU A 82 7.62 14.14 -13.23
CA LEU A 82 7.83 12.74 -12.87
C LEU A 82 9.17 12.46 -12.16
N ASP A 83 10.23 13.17 -12.55
CA ASP A 83 11.58 13.05 -11.97
C ASP A 83 11.64 13.49 -10.49
N ARG A 84 10.68 14.31 -10.05
CA ARG A 84 10.51 14.74 -8.66
C ARG A 84 9.59 13.84 -7.84
N MET A 85 8.96 12.84 -8.46
CA MET A 85 8.01 11.95 -7.81
C MET A 85 8.66 10.63 -7.40
N ARG A 86 8.28 10.12 -6.24
CA ARG A 86 8.71 8.85 -5.63
C ARG A 86 7.51 7.96 -5.40
N THR A 87 7.68 6.65 -5.58
CA THR A 87 6.61 5.65 -5.47
C THR A 87 7.07 4.43 -4.65
N PHE A 88 6.11 3.58 -4.27
CA PHE A 88 6.33 2.33 -3.51
C PHE A 88 6.92 2.55 -2.10
N GLY A 89 6.48 3.62 -1.40
CA GLY A 89 6.80 3.81 0.02
C GLY A 89 8.30 3.85 0.27
N SER A 90 8.80 2.92 1.10
CA SER A 90 10.21 2.86 1.51
C SER A 90 11.18 2.51 0.38
N LEU A 91 10.69 2.00 -0.75
CA LEU A 91 11.53 1.66 -1.89
C LEU A 91 11.90 2.89 -2.72
N GLY A 92 11.07 3.94 -2.68
CA GLY A 92 11.40 5.25 -3.25
C GLY A 92 11.71 5.26 -4.75
N PHE A 93 11.12 4.36 -5.55
CA PHE A 93 11.33 4.37 -7.00
C PHE A 93 10.95 5.71 -7.60
N SER A 94 11.70 6.18 -8.60
CA SER A 94 11.28 7.35 -9.37
C SER A 94 10.08 6.99 -10.25
N CYS A 95 9.15 7.95 -10.42
CA CYS A 95 8.04 7.79 -11.35
C CYS A 95 8.40 8.10 -12.80
N ALA A 96 9.59 8.66 -13.06
CA ALA A 96 10.08 8.87 -14.41
C ALA A 96 10.20 7.51 -15.14
N PRO A 97 10.06 7.48 -16.49
CA PRO A 97 10.11 6.23 -17.27
C PRO A 97 11.36 5.37 -16.98
N GLU A 98 12.51 6.00 -16.80
CA GLU A 98 13.81 5.43 -16.45
C GLU A 98 14.00 5.19 -14.94
N GLY A 99 13.08 5.72 -14.12
CA GLY A 99 13.09 5.69 -12.66
C GLY A 99 12.88 4.31 -12.04
N GLY A 100 12.69 3.30 -12.89
CA GLY A 100 12.69 1.92 -12.48
C GLY A 100 11.40 1.49 -11.81
N SER A 101 10.25 2.15 -11.87
CA SER A 101 9.05 1.60 -11.20
C SER A 101 8.58 0.26 -11.81
N PRO A 102 8.31 -0.82 -11.02
CA PRO A 102 7.80 -2.08 -11.55
C PRO A 102 6.47 -1.93 -12.30
N PHE A 103 5.61 -1.02 -11.85
CA PHE A 103 4.35 -0.75 -12.52
C PHE A 103 4.57 0.00 -13.83
N ALA A 104 5.40 1.04 -13.86
CA ALA A 104 5.66 1.79 -15.09
C ALA A 104 6.32 0.89 -16.15
N LYS A 105 7.34 0.12 -15.77
CA LYS A 105 8.00 -0.83 -16.68
C LYS A 105 7.06 -1.89 -17.24
N THR A 106 6.15 -2.39 -16.42
CA THR A 106 5.14 -3.36 -16.89
C THR A 106 4.22 -2.75 -17.93
N LEU A 107 3.80 -1.50 -17.74
CA LEU A 107 2.96 -0.80 -18.71
C LEU A 107 3.71 -0.43 -19.99
N LEU A 108 4.97 -0.03 -19.89
CA LEU A 108 5.83 0.22 -21.06
C LEU A 108 6.07 -1.08 -21.86
N ALA A 109 6.37 -2.20 -21.19
CA ALA A 109 6.49 -3.50 -21.83
C ALA A 109 5.17 -3.94 -22.49
N TYR A 110 4.04 -3.63 -21.87
CA TYR A 110 2.72 -3.87 -22.46
C TYR A 110 2.48 -3.00 -23.71
N GLU A 111 2.77 -1.70 -23.67
CA GLU A 111 2.63 -0.80 -24.83
C GLU A 111 3.49 -1.29 -26.01
N GLN A 112 4.69 -1.77 -25.73
CA GLN A 112 5.63 -2.29 -26.73
C GLN A 112 5.34 -3.72 -27.20
N GLY A 113 4.28 -4.35 -26.70
CA GLY A 113 3.91 -5.72 -27.07
C GLY A 113 4.76 -6.83 -26.45
N ARG A 114 5.69 -6.49 -25.55
CA ARG A 114 6.59 -7.44 -24.87
C ARG A 114 5.96 -8.12 -23.64
N CYS A 115 4.82 -7.62 -23.17
CA CYS A 115 4.08 -8.17 -22.04
C CYS A 115 2.58 -8.26 -22.38
N ARG A 116 2.00 -9.45 -22.21
CA ARG A 116 0.54 -9.69 -22.36
C ARG A 116 -0.04 -10.43 -21.16
N THR A 117 0.74 -11.32 -20.56
CA THR A 117 0.37 -12.09 -19.37
C THR A 117 1.16 -11.64 -18.15
N TYR A 118 0.77 -12.11 -16.96
CA TYR A 118 1.58 -11.89 -15.75
C TYR A 118 2.93 -12.58 -15.85
N GLN A 119 2.99 -13.75 -16.51
CA GLN A 119 4.19 -14.57 -16.59
C GLN A 119 5.33 -13.88 -17.35
N ASP A 120 4.99 -13.04 -18.32
CA ASP A 120 5.96 -12.27 -19.12
C ASP A 120 6.21 -10.86 -18.56
N SER A 121 5.56 -10.51 -17.45
CA SER A 121 5.56 -9.14 -16.95
C SER A 121 6.82 -8.79 -16.15
N PRO A 122 7.38 -7.58 -16.32
CA PRO A 122 8.39 -7.04 -15.40
C PRO A 122 7.93 -7.06 -13.94
N LEU A 123 6.63 -6.92 -13.69
CA LEU A 123 6.04 -7.01 -12.36
C LEU A 123 6.26 -8.38 -11.70
N ARG A 124 6.13 -9.48 -12.46
CA ARG A 124 6.44 -10.82 -11.94
C ARG A 124 7.90 -10.93 -11.54
N ARG A 125 8.82 -10.55 -12.44
CA ARG A 125 10.27 -10.57 -12.18
C ARG A 125 10.61 -9.78 -10.91
N PHE A 126 10.00 -8.62 -10.73
CA PHE A 126 10.16 -7.83 -9.51
C PHE A 126 9.74 -8.61 -8.26
N TYR A 127 8.56 -9.25 -8.24
CA TYR A 127 8.13 -10.04 -7.09
C TYR A 127 9.00 -11.28 -6.86
N GLU A 128 9.52 -11.91 -7.91
CA GLU A 128 10.42 -13.06 -7.78
C GLU A 128 11.80 -12.64 -7.25
N THR A 129 12.27 -11.44 -7.59
CA THR A 129 13.62 -10.95 -7.21
C THR A 129 13.64 -10.27 -5.84
N TRP A 130 12.59 -9.53 -5.49
CA TRP A 130 12.54 -8.75 -4.25
C TRP A 130 11.67 -9.43 -3.21
N GLN A 131 12.30 -10.24 -2.34
CA GLN A 131 11.64 -11.03 -1.30
C GLN A 131 12.31 -10.82 0.08
N PRO A 132 12.25 -9.61 0.66
CA PRO A 132 12.84 -9.34 1.97
C PRO A 132 12.19 -10.23 3.04
N ALA A 133 13.01 -10.88 3.87
CA ALA A 133 12.54 -11.77 4.93
C ALA A 133 11.94 -11.01 6.12
N ASN A 134 12.38 -9.77 6.34
CA ASN A 134 12.02 -8.96 7.50
C ASN A 134 12.01 -7.45 7.18
N LEU A 135 11.68 -6.65 8.19
CA LEU A 135 11.62 -5.20 8.05
C LEU A 135 13.00 -4.58 7.84
N ALA A 136 14.06 -5.11 8.47
CA ALA A 136 15.42 -4.59 8.27
C ALA A 136 15.84 -4.67 6.80
N GLU A 137 15.67 -5.84 6.17
CA GLU A 137 15.92 -6.03 4.74
C GLU A 137 15.05 -5.13 3.88
N THR A 138 13.77 -4.96 4.24
CA THR A 138 12.85 -4.05 3.52
C THR A 138 13.35 -2.60 3.53
N LEU A 139 13.97 -2.17 4.63
CA LEU A 139 14.50 -0.81 4.80
C LEU A 139 15.95 -0.68 4.31
N LEU A 140 16.61 -1.79 3.99
CA LEU A 140 18.05 -1.92 3.68
C LEU A 140 18.97 -1.58 4.85
N ILE A 141 18.54 -1.94 6.05
CA ILE A 141 19.40 -1.86 7.22
C ILE A 141 20.16 -3.17 7.30
N VAL A 142 21.50 -3.09 7.33
CA VAL A 142 22.34 -4.28 7.44
C VAL A 142 22.03 -5.00 8.76
N PRO A 143 21.98 -6.35 8.79
CA PRO A 143 21.59 -7.09 9.98
C PRO A 143 22.39 -6.74 11.24
N ALA A 144 23.69 -6.43 11.11
CA ALA A 144 24.54 -6.02 12.23
C ALA A 144 24.12 -4.68 12.88
N GLN A 145 23.39 -3.84 12.14
CA GLN A 145 22.82 -2.58 12.64
C GLN A 145 21.32 -2.71 12.96
N ALA A 146 20.70 -3.82 12.56
CA ALA A 146 19.30 -4.09 12.82
C ALA A 146 19.16 -4.69 14.21
N GLY A 147 18.58 -3.95 15.15
CA GLY A 147 18.18 -4.52 16.43
C GLY A 147 17.11 -5.61 16.25
N ASP A 148 16.92 -6.45 17.27
CA ASP A 148 15.99 -7.60 17.25
C ASP A 148 14.56 -7.23 16.83
N GLN A 149 14.11 -6.01 17.14
CA GLN A 149 12.80 -5.53 16.76
C GLN A 149 12.60 -5.47 15.23
N LEU A 150 13.59 -5.00 14.48
CA LEU A 150 13.50 -4.91 13.01
C LEU A 150 13.57 -6.29 12.36
N LEU A 151 14.41 -7.17 12.92
CA LEU A 151 14.57 -8.55 12.45
C LEU A 151 13.33 -9.41 12.74
N GLY A 152 12.63 -9.16 13.85
CA GLY A 152 11.41 -9.86 14.26
C GLY A 152 10.10 -9.35 13.62
N LEU A 153 10.17 -8.29 12.80
CA LEU A 153 9.01 -7.75 12.10
C LEU A 153 8.93 -8.25 10.65
N PRO A 154 7.71 -8.55 10.14
CA PRO A 154 7.55 -8.96 8.76
C PRO A 154 7.96 -7.83 7.80
N PRO A 155 8.19 -8.14 6.51
CA PRO A 155 8.50 -7.11 5.52
C PRO A 155 7.32 -6.14 5.35
N ILE A 156 7.54 -4.84 5.65
CA ILE A 156 6.53 -3.78 5.57
C ILE A 156 7.06 -2.60 4.72
N PRO A 157 7.03 -2.68 3.38
CA PRO A 157 7.67 -1.69 2.48
C PRO A 157 6.92 -0.37 2.34
N TRP A 158 5.76 -0.21 2.98
CA TRP A 158 5.13 1.10 3.11
C TRP A 158 5.51 1.81 4.41
N LEU A 159 6.33 1.19 5.28
CA LEU A 159 6.84 1.85 6.47
C LEU A 159 7.89 2.88 6.05
N VAL A 160 7.68 4.12 6.44
CA VAL A 160 8.67 5.19 6.33
C VAL A 160 8.95 5.79 7.71
N PRO A 161 10.13 6.37 7.98
CA PRO A 161 10.48 6.84 9.32
C PRO A 161 9.51 7.87 9.94
N TRP A 162 8.85 8.65 9.09
CA TRP A 162 7.84 9.65 9.46
C TRP A 162 6.41 9.09 9.49
N SER A 163 6.21 7.80 9.21
CA SER A 163 4.91 7.15 9.31
C SER A 163 4.62 6.67 10.72
N GLY A 164 3.35 6.70 11.12
CA GLY A 164 2.91 6.30 12.46
C GLY A 164 2.41 7.48 13.30
N GLY A 165 1.55 7.16 14.26
CA GLY A 165 1.16 8.10 15.32
C GLY A 165 2.02 7.90 16.56
N ALA A 166 1.62 8.50 17.68
CA ALA A 166 2.31 8.34 18.97
C ALA A 166 2.35 6.89 19.50
N ASP A 167 1.57 5.98 18.92
CA ASP A 167 1.40 4.59 19.37
C ASP A 167 1.80 3.60 18.27
N TRP A 168 3.11 3.39 18.17
CA TRP A 168 3.77 2.49 17.22
C TRP A 168 3.39 1.03 17.44
N GLU A 169 3.31 0.57 18.69
CA GLU A 169 2.97 -0.82 19.01
C GLU A 169 1.58 -1.20 18.51
N ARG A 170 0.61 -0.32 18.72
CA ARG A 170 -0.74 -0.50 18.17
C ARG A 170 -0.73 -0.54 16.66
N TRP A 171 0.10 0.27 16.01
CA TRP A 171 0.23 0.26 14.55
C TRP A 171 0.82 -1.07 14.04
N ILE A 172 1.84 -1.63 14.69
CA ILE A 172 2.35 -2.98 14.39
C ILE A 172 1.22 -4.00 14.56
N GLY A 173 0.52 -3.97 15.71
CA GLY A 173 -0.54 -4.93 16.02
C GLY A 173 -1.66 -4.92 14.96
N GLN A 174 -2.05 -3.72 14.51
CA GLN A 174 -3.01 -3.55 13.41
C GLN A 174 -2.46 -4.10 12.10
N THR A 175 -1.20 -3.83 11.79
CA THR A 175 -0.55 -4.34 10.58
C THR A 175 -0.52 -5.86 10.59
N ARG A 176 -0.07 -6.50 11.67
CA ARG A 176 -0.09 -7.96 11.86
C ARG A 176 -1.49 -8.54 11.70
N THR A 177 -2.50 -7.92 12.30
CA THR A 177 -3.90 -8.35 12.18
C THR A 177 -4.40 -8.25 10.74
N GLN A 178 -4.02 -7.19 10.02
CA GLN A 178 -4.35 -7.03 8.61
C GLN A 178 -3.62 -8.08 7.73
N VAL A 179 -2.37 -8.43 8.04
CA VAL A 179 -1.62 -9.52 7.37
C VAL A 179 -2.44 -10.79 7.51
N ALA A 180 -2.66 -11.22 8.75
CA ALA A 180 -3.34 -12.47 9.06
C ALA A 180 -4.73 -12.55 8.42
N ARG A 181 -5.51 -11.46 8.46
CA ARG A 181 -6.84 -11.41 7.85
C ARG A 181 -6.80 -11.53 6.33
N ARG A 182 -5.83 -10.90 5.65
CA ARG A 182 -5.69 -11.04 4.19
C ARG A 182 -5.19 -12.40 3.79
N THR A 183 -4.20 -12.94 4.51
CA THR A 183 -3.71 -14.31 4.32
C THR A 183 -4.86 -15.31 4.35
N ARG A 184 -5.73 -15.24 5.37
CA ARG A 184 -6.91 -16.10 5.46
C ARG A 184 -7.90 -15.95 4.30
N ARG A 185 -8.05 -14.74 3.75
CA ARG A 185 -9.03 -14.45 2.68
C ARG A 185 -8.55 -14.84 1.29
N LEU A 186 -7.26 -14.67 1.04
CA LEU A 186 -6.66 -14.83 -0.29
C LEU A 186 -5.86 -16.13 -0.42
N GLY A 187 -5.68 -16.87 0.68
CA GLY A 187 -4.84 -18.06 0.74
C GLY A 187 -3.35 -17.75 0.59
N ASP A 188 -2.96 -16.48 0.67
CA ASP A 188 -1.65 -16.00 0.28
C ASP A 188 -1.01 -15.22 1.44
N GLY A 189 -0.01 -15.83 2.07
CA GLY A 189 0.73 -15.33 3.24
C GLY A 189 1.18 -13.88 3.11
N TYR A 190 1.44 -13.44 1.88
CA TYR A 190 2.06 -12.16 1.56
C TYR A 190 1.09 -11.12 0.98
N ALA A 191 -0.22 -11.36 1.00
CA ALA A 191 -1.23 -10.47 0.37
C ALA A 191 -1.35 -9.03 0.93
N LEU A 192 -0.61 -8.69 2.00
CA LEU A 192 -0.44 -7.29 2.39
C LEU A 192 0.68 -6.59 1.63
N ASN A 193 1.69 -7.33 1.21
CA ASN A 193 2.89 -6.77 0.64
C ASN A 193 2.73 -6.51 -0.86
N ARG A 194 2.04 -5.41 -1.20
CA ARG A 194 1.87 -5.00 -2.60
C ARG A 194 3.16 -4.50 -3.25
N PHE A 195 4.26 -4.47 -2.51
CA PHE A 195 5.51 -3.86 -2.92
C PHE A 195 6.72 -4.80 -2.73
N CYS A 196 6.53 -6.08 -2.38
CA CYS A 196 7.56 -7.11 -2.49
C CYS A 196 6.90 -8.48 -2.68
N GLY A 197 7.69 -9.48 -3.09
CA GLY A 197 7.25 -10.86 -3.17
C GLY A 197 7.70 -11.70 -1.97
N PRO A 198 7.50 -13.03 -2.06
CA PRO A 198 6.79 -13.71 -3.15
C PRO A 198 5.30 -13.37 -3.13
N VAL A 199 4.61 -13.50 -4.26
CA VAL A 199 3.14 -13.40 -4.34
C VAL A 199 2.60 -14.57 -5.15
N SER A 200 1.35 -14.99 -4.87
CA SER A 200 0.67 -15.99 -5.71
C SER A 200 0.48 -15.48 -7.13
N GLU A 201 0.45 -16.40 -8.08
CA GLU A 201 0.17 -16.12 -9.49
C GLU A 201 -1.16 -15.39 -9.66
N ARG A 202 -2.23 -15.89 -9.03
CA ARG A 202 -3.55 -15.27 -9.02
C ARG A 202 -3.50 -13.81 -8.56
N TYR A 203 -2.72 -13.50 -7.51
CA TYR A 203 -2.56 -12.13 -7.06
C TYR A 203 -1.82 -11.28 -8.10
N GLY A 204 -0.72 -11.79 -8.66
CA GLY A 204 0.02 -11.16 -9.74
C GLY A 204 -0.84 -10.80 -10.96
N GLU A 205 -1.65 -11.74 -11.44
CA GLU A 205 -2.60 -11.55 -12.54
C GLU A 205 -3.63 -10.47 -12.22
N MET A 206 -4.25 -10.52 -11.04
CA MET A 206 -5.20 -9.50 -10.60
C MET A 206 -4.57 -8.10 -10.58
N ARG A 207 -3.30 -8.00 -10.16
CA ARG A 207 -2.56 -6.74 -10.13
C ARG A 207 -2.23 -6.23 -11.53
N LEU A 208 -1.76 -7.10 -12.43
CA LEU A 208 -1.55 -6.76 -13.83
C LEU A 208 -2.85 -6.27 -14.48
N ALA A 209 -3.95 -7.02 -14.33
CA ALA A 209 -5.26 -6.65 -14.87
C ALA A 209 -5.73 -5.28 -14.36
N SER A 210 -5.56 -5.01 -13.06
CA SER A 210 -5.88 -3.71 -12.46
C SER A 210 -5.03 -2.58 -13.04
N LEU A 211 -3.75 -2.82 -13.30
CA LEU A 211 -2.81 -1.85 -13.85
C LEU A 211 -3.15 -1.55 -15.32
N LEU A 212 -3.38 -2.58 -16.14
CA LEU A 212 -3.79 -2.45 -17.54
C LEU A 212 -5.14 -1.74 -17.68
N LYS A 213 -6.11 -2.02 -16.80
CA LYS A 213 -7.40 -1.34 -16.78
C LYS A 213 -7.24 0.18 -16.63
N VAL A 214 -6.44 0.61 -15.64
CA VAL A 214 -6.17 2.04 -15.40
C VAL A 214 -5.45 2.66 -16.59
N TYR A 215 -4.43 1.99 -17.13
CA TYR A 215 -3.68 2.46 -18.28
C TYR A 215 -4.54 2.65 -19.54
N ARG A 216 -5.32 1.64 -19.92
CA ARG A 216 -6.24 1.72 -21.08
C ARG A 216 -7.27 2.85 -20.91
N SER A 217 -7.80 3.03 -19.70
CA SER A 217 -8.72 4.13 -19.41
C SER A 217 -8.08 5.50 -19.64
N ILE A 218 -6.83 5.68 -19.20
CA ILE A 218 -6.09 6.94 -19.36
C ILE A 218 -5.71 7.18 -20.82
N ARG A 219 -5.22 6.15 -21.53
CA ARG A 219 -4.88 6.26 -22.97
C ARG A 219 -6.09 6.56 -23.84
N GLY A 220 -7.24 5.93 -23.57
CA GLY A 220 -8.44 6.10 -24.38
C GLY A 220 -9.25 7.37 -24.09
N GLY A 221 -9.25 7.85 -22.84
CA GLY A 221 -10.12 8.96 -22.40
C GLY A 221 -9.42 10.14 -21.75
N GLY A 222 -8.08 10.12 -21.71
CA GLY A 222 -7.29 11.05 -20.91
C GLY A 222 -7.40 10.78 -19.41
N TYR A 223 -6.69 11.57 -18.62
CA TYR A 223 -6.74 11.48 -17.17
C TYR A 223 -7.87 12.33 -16.59
N ARG A 224 -8.88 11.66 -16.03
CA ARG A 224 -9.96 12.29 -15.26
C ARG A 224 -9.96 11.69 -13.86
N PRO A 225 -9.44 12.39 -12.83
CA PRO A 225 -9.30 11.81 -11.51
C PRO A 225 -10.67 11.58 -10.87
N ALA A 226 -11.17 10.34 -10.87
CA ALA A 226 -12.26 9.94 -9.97
C ALA A 226 -11.82 10.01 -8.49
N SER A 227 -10.51 9.86 -8.25
CA SER A 227 -9.83 10.26 -7.02
C SER A 227 -8.41 10.71 -7.37
N HIS A 228 -7.91 11.71 -6.66
CA HIS A 228 -6.57 12.24 -6.89
C HIS A 228 -5.48 11.23 -6.50
N ILE A 229 -4.31 11.37 -7.12
CA ILE A 229 -3.07 10.79 -6.60
C ILE A 229 -2.69 11.59 -5.35
N ARG A 230 -2.40 10.91 -4.24
CA ARG A 230 -2.03 11.57 -2.99
C ARG A 230 -0.55 11.42 -2.72
N ALA A 231 0.02 12.42 -2.06
CA ALA A 231 1.42 12.39 -1.70
C ALA A 231 1.76 13.23 -0.46
N ASN A 232 2.95 12.94 0.07
CA ASN A 232 3.66 13.75 1.05
C ASN A 232 4.79 14.52 0.33
N LEU A 233 5.11 15.73 0.79
CA LEU A 233 6.31 16.44 0.39
C LEU A 233 7.49 15.97 1.23
N LEU A 234 8.61 15.65 0.59
CA LEU A 234 9.90 15.42 1.24
C LEU A 234 10.77 16.63 0.96
N VAL A 235 11.35 17.23 2.00
CA VAL A 235 12.12 18.48 1.87
C VAL A 235 13.51 18.33 2.48
N ARG A 236 14.54 18.66 1.69
CA ARG A 236 15.96 18.66 2.07
C ARG A 236 16.63 19.87 1.42
N GLU A 237 17.23 20.74 2.22
CA GLU A 237 18.09 21.85 1.74
C GLU A 237 17.42 22.73 0.66
N GLY A 238 16.13 23.04 0.84
CA GLY A 238 15.36 23.85 -0.12
C GLY A 238 14.86 23.07 -1.34
N GLU A 239 15.31 21.83 -1.55
CA GLU A 239 14.77 20.94 -2.56
C GLU A 239 13.54 20.18 -2.06
N CYS A 240 12.55 20.04 -2.95
CA CYS A 240 11.34 19.29 -2.69
C CYS A 240 11.21 18.09 -3.63
N ARG A 241 10.78 16.95 -3.08
CA ARG A 241 10.33 15.76 -3.81
C ARG A 241 8.96 15.34 -3.29
N VAL A 242 8.25 14.52 -4.05
CA VAL A 242 6.87 14.12 -3.75
C VAL A 242 6.81 12.61 -3.61
N LEU A 243 6.48 12.09 -2.43
CA LEU A 243 6.31 10.65 -2.20
C LEU A 243 4.82 10.27 -2.30
N ILE A 244 4.48 9.47 -3.31
CA ILE A 244 3.13 8.97 -3.52
C ILE A 244 2.72 8.05 -2.38
N SER A 245 1.68 8.47 -1.68
CA SER A 245 1.01 7.69 -0.64
C SER A 245 -0.13 6.84 -1.20
N ASP A 246 -0.86 7.37 -2.18
CA ASP A 246 -1.97 6.67 -2.81
C ASP A 246 -2.08 6.99 -4.31
N GLY A 247 -2.54 6.02 -5.09
CA GLY A 247 -2.63 6.17 -6.55
C GLY A 247 -1.38 5.76 -7.33
N ASN A 248 -0.50 4.92 -6.76
CA ASN A 248 0.70 4.40 -7.44
C ASN A 248 0.40 3.81 -8.85
N HIS A 249 -0.75 3.16 -9.04
CA HIS A 249 -1.16 2.66 -10.37
C HIS A 249 -1.43 3.77 -11.37
N ARG A 250 -2.11 4.84 -10.94
CA ARG A 250 -2.44 5.98 -11.80
C ARG A 250 -1.19 6.74 -12.17
N ALA A 251 -0.28 6.94 -11.22
CA ALA A 251 1.00 7.59 -11.49
C ALA A 251 1.83 6.79 -12.50
N ALA A 252 1.98 5.48 -12.29
CA ALA A 252 2.66 4.62 -13.25
C ALA A 252 2.00 4.61 -14.64
N ALA A 253 0.66 4.64 -14.70
CA ALA A 253 -0.07 4.68 -15.95
C ALA A 253 0.06 6.01 -16.70
N LEU A 254 0.06 7.14 -15.98
CA LEU A 254 0.34 8.45 -16.55
C LEU A 254 1.78 8.52 -17.09
N ALA A 255 2.75 8.05 -16.31
CA ALA A 255 4.15 7.99 -16.75
C ALA A 255 4.31 7.15 -18.01
N ALA A 256 3.74 5.94 -18.03
CA ALA A 256 3.79 5.07 -19.21
C ALA A 256 3.03 5.63 -20.42
N ALA A 257 2.03 6.49 -20.19
CA ALA A 257 1.28 7.17 -21.26
C ALA A 257 2.01 8.40 -21.83
N GLY A 258 3.20 8.73 -21.33
CA GLY A 258 4.04 9.83 -21.83
C GLY A 258 3.73 11.20 -21.25
N PHE A 259 3.13 11.26 -20.05
CA PHE A 259 2.92 12.54 -19.36
C PHE A 259 4.20 12.99 -18.66
N ASP A 260 4.63 14.23 -18.85
CA ASP A 260 5.80 14.79 -18.13
C ASP A 260 5.47 15.23 -16.70
N THR A 261 4.22 15.64 -16.48
CA THR A 261 3.71 16.11 -15.20
C THR A 261 2.43 15.39 -14.80
N ILE A 262 2.24 15.24 -13.49
CA ILE A 262 1.07 14.59 -12.92
C ILE A 262 0.43 15.51 -11.87
N PRO A 263 -0.90 15.70 -11.92
CA PRO A 263 -1.62 16.40 -10.85
C PRO A 263 -1.64 15.53 -9.59
N VAL A 264 -1.08 16.06 -8.50
CA VAL A 264 -1.00 15.41 -7.20
C VAL A 264 -1.70 16.25 -6.15
N TRP A 265 -2.49 15.58 -5.29
CA TRP A 265 -3.08 16.17 -4.10
C TRP A 265 -2.19 15.94 -2.88
N VAL A 266 -1.63 17.03 -2.35
CA VAL A 266 -0.97 17.04 -1.04
C VAL A 266 -2.04 17.37 0.00
N ALA A 267 -2.53 16.34 0.69
CA ALA A 267 -3.55 16.49 1.72
C ALA A 267 -2.95 17.08 2.99
N GLY A 268 -3.68 17.94 3.70
CA GLY A 268 -3.21 18.56 4.96
C GLY A 268 -2.81 17.55 6.04
N LYS A 269 -3.48 16.40 6.07
CA LYS A 269 -3.12 15.22 6.86
C LYS A 269 -3.38 13.97 6.03
N ASP A 270 -2.39 13.08 5.93
CA ASP A 270 -2.54 11.80 5.23
C ASP A 270 -2.41 10.62 6.19
N LYS A 271 -2.86 9.44 5.75
CA LYS A 271 -2.80 8.19 6.53
C LYS A 271 -1.36 7.73 6.83
N TYR A 272 -0.36 8.23 6.11
CA TYR A 272 1.05 7.84 6.28
C TYR A 272 1.92 8.90 6.94
N GLY A 273 1.33 9.97 7.48
CA GLY A 273 2.07 10.97 8.25
C GLY A 273 1.75 12.41 7.85
N PRO A 274 2.64 13.35 8.19
CA PRO A 274 2.43 14.77 7.90
C PRO A 274 2.49 15.04 6.38
N SER A 275 1.81 16.11 5.96
CA SER A 275 1.80 16.55 4.55
C SER A 275 3.18 16.95 4.04
N VAL A 276 4.04 17.43 4.94
CA VAL A 276 5.44 17.81 4.67
C VAL A 276 6.33 17.11 5.67
N VAL A 277 7.42 16.55 5.18
CA VAL A 277 8.45 15.85 5.94
C VAL A 277 9.76 16.58 5.71
N TRP A 278 10.21 17.30 6.72
CA TRP A 278 11.51 17.96 6.70
C TRP A 278 12.58 16.97 7.15
N ARG A 279 13.65 16.84 6.36
CA ARG A 279 14.81 16.01 6.73
C ARG A 279 15.39 16.39 8.10
N GLY A 280 15.44 17.70 8.39
CA GLY A 280 15.97 18.24 9.64
C GLY A 280 15.17 17.86 10.90
N ASP A 281 13.92 17.42 10.73
CA ASP A 281 13.03 17.05 11.84
C ASP A 281 13.21 15.59 12.29
N VAL A 282 14.29 14.91 11.89
CA VAL A 282 14.49 13.46 12.11
C VAL A 282 14.30 13.03 13.58
N SER A 283 14.77 13.83 14.54
CA SER A 283 14.64 13.57 15.97
C SER A 283 13.17 13.55 16.45
N SER A 284 12.28 14.19 15.69
CA SER A 284 10.84 14.26 15.98
C SER A 284 10.01 13.22 15.25
N TRP A 285 10.60 12.46 14.31
CA TRP A 285 9.87 11.47 13.54
C TRP A 285 9.37 10.32 14.43
N PRO A 286 8.12 9.84 14.26
CA PRO A 286 7.51 8.86 15.16
C PRO A 286 8.35 7.59 15.37
N VAL A 287 8.92 7.03 14.31
CA VAL A 287 9.70 5.79 14.37
C VAL A 287 11.06 5.98 15.07
N VAL A 288 11.62 7.20 14.97
CA VAL A 288 12.84 7.57 15.70
C VAL A 288 12.54 7.77 17.18
N ARG A 289 11.46 8.50 17.49
CA ARG A 289 11.03 8.74 18.87
C ARG A 289 10.64 7.46 19.61
N SER A 290 10.15 6.44 18.91
CA SER A 290 9.83 5.14 19.51
C SER A 290 11.08 4.28 19.76
N GLY A 291 12.27 4.70 19.31
CA GLY A 291 13.51 3.92 19.43
C GLY A 291 13.62 2.74 18.46
N LEU A 292 12.71 2.62 17.48
CA LEU A 292 12.77 1.53 16.49
C LEU A 292 13.90 1.77 15.49
N LEU A 293 14.10 3.02 15.10
CA LEU A 293 15.20 3.45 14.23
C LEU A 293 16.06 4.47 14.94
N ALA A 294 17.38 4.34 14.81
CA ALA A 294 18.30 5.42 15.11
C ALA A 294 18.16 6.56 14.08
N GLN A 295 18.61 7.76 14.43
CA GLN A 295 18.46 8.94 13.56
C GLN A 295 19.21 8.78 12.23
N ASP A 296 20.42 8.22 12.26
CA ASP A 296 21.24 7.93 11.09
C ASP A 296 20.56 6.92 10.14
N GLN A 297 19.97 5.85 10.67
CA GLN A 297 19.18 4.88 9.90
C GLN A 297 17.97 5.55 9.24
N ALA A 298 17.25 6.39 9.98
CA ALA A 298 16.10 7.12 9.47
C ALA A 298 16.48 8.11 8.37
N LEU A 299 17.58 8.85 8.54
CA LEU A 299 18.11 9.75 7.50
C LEU A 299 18.55 8.97 6.27
N ALA A 300 19.24 7.84 6.42
CA ALA A 300 19.63 7.00 5.30
C ALA A 300 18.41 6.52 4.48
N ILE A 301 17.31 6.14 5.14
CA ILE A 301 16.06 5.78 4.47
C ILE A 301 15.45 7.01 3.76
N PHE A 302 15.39 8.16 4.43
CA PHE A 302 14.87 9.40 3.83
C PHE A 302 15.65 9.76 2.56
N ASP A 303 16.98 9.84 2.66
CA ASP A 303 17.86 10.26 1.57
C ASP A 303 17.77 9.28 0.40
N ARG A 304 17.76 7.97 0.70
CA ARG A 304 17.56 6.94 -0.31
C ARG A 304 16.26 7.13 -1.09
N ILE A 305 15.15 7.40 -0.40
CA ILE A 305 13.85 7.65 -1.04
C ILE A 305 13.92 8.97 -1.83
N PHE A 306 14.46 10.03 -1.23
CA PHE A 306 14.56 11.35 -1.84
C PHE A 306 15.36 11.30 -3.16
N ASP A 307 16.46 10.56 -3.18
CA ASP A 307 17.37 10.45 -4.33
C ASP A 307 16.94 9.40 -5.36
N ALA A 308 15.82 8.70 -5.13
CA ALA A 308 15.37 7.58 -5.95
C ALA A 308 16.39 6.43 -6.07
N ASN A 309 17.22 6.26 -5.04
CA ASN A 309 18.21 5.20 -4.95
C ASN A 309 17.55 3.89 -4.48
N SER A 310 16.64 3.38 -5.31
CA SER A 310 15.91 2.14 -5.00
C SER A 310 16.88 0.97 -4.75
N PRO A 311 16.59 0.09 -3.77
CA PRO A 311 17.46 -1.02 -3.36
C PRO A 311 17.84 -2.02 -4.43
N LEU A 312 17.20 -1.93 -5.59
CA LEU A 312 17.18 -2.99 -6.55
C LEU A 312 17.87 -2.52 -7.84
N PRO A 313 19.21 -2.35 -7.86
CA PRO A 313 19.95 -2.30 -9.12
C PRO A 313 19.74 -3.58 -9.94
N ALA A 314 19.60 -4.74 -9.26
CA ALA A 314 19.64 -6.06 -9.88
C ALA A 314 18.36 -6.48 -10.65
N TRP A 315 17.17 -5.95 -10.33
CA TRP A 315 16.00 -6.26 -11.18
C TRP A 315 15.90 -5.34 -12.40
N ASP A 316 16.69 -4.28 -12.42
CA ASP A 316 16.82 -3.35 -13.53
C ASP A 316 18.00 -3.70 -14.45
N ASP A 317 18.08 -4.96 -14.87
CA ASP A 317 19.04 -5.39 -15.89
C ASP A 317 18.80 -4.75 -17.26
N SER A 318 17.76 -3.92 -17.42
CA SER A 318 17.53 -3.17 -18.66
C SER A 318 18.63 -2.14 -18.96
N ARG A 319 19.45 -1.76 -17.97
CA ARG A 319 20.67 -0.97 -18.19
C ARG A 319 21.80 -1.76 -18.87
N ARG A 320 21.75 -3.10 -18.85
CA ARG A 320 22.69 -3.95 -19.62
C ARG A 320 22.20 -4.21 -21.04
N GLU A 321 20.90 -4.10 -21.30
CA GLU A 321 20.27 -4.39 -22.60
C GLU A 321 20.05 -3.13 -23.47
N SER A 322 20.32 -1.92 -22.98
CA SER A 322 20.10 -0.66 -23.72
C SER A 322 21.22 -0.32 -24.73
N SER A 323 21.68 -1.30 -25.51
CA SER A 323 22.44 -1.05 -26.75
C SER A 323 21.51 -0.97 -27.97
N VAL A 324 20.26 -0.52 -27.78
CA VAL A 324 19.34 -0.28 -28.89
C VAL A 324 19.57 1.16 -29.37
N PRO A 325 20.04 1.37 -30.62
CA PRO A 325 20.35 2.70 -31.13
C PRO A 325 19.07 3.56 -31.21
N PRO A 326 19.20 4.89 -31.08
CA PRO A 326 18.05 5.79 -31.16
C PRO A 326 17.36 5.63 -32.51
N ARG A 327 16.03 5.53 -32.49
CA ARG A 327 15.22 5.56 -33.73
C ARG A 327 15.38 6.94 -34.35
N SER A 328 15.97 6.99 -35.53
CA SER A 328 15.90 8.15 -36.42
C SER A 328 14.43 8.45 -36.74
N LEU A 329 14.03 9.70 -36.48
CA LEU A 329 12.74 10.27 -36.88
C LEU A 329 12.65 10.41 -38.40
#